data_AF-A0A146KI91-F1
#
_entry.id   AF-A0A146KI91-F1
#
_cell.length_a   1.000
_cell.length_b   1.000
_cell.length_c   1.000
_cell.angle_alpha   90.00
_cell.angle_beta   90.00
_cell.angle_gamma   90.00
#
_symmetry.space_group_name_H-M   'P 1'
#
loop_
_entity.id
_entity.type
_entity.pdbx_description
1 polymer ?
#
loop_
_entity_poly.entity_id
_entity_poly.type
_entity_poly.pdbx_seq_one_letter_code
_entity_poly.pdbx_strand_id
1 'polypeptide(L)'
;NGSSQQLDLRKFAIKKIENKNDVSTHAVNIGGEWFIPMSLILKNPNQTIQDCEHFKPSVNVFIPTADLSVPSDPVIKQNKHQHQINRFKWSEYPSMIFAYAATLTGIAQVKPRTIEKIFPTKYKLNAVMIGSHLQKYKLKIVKDYGLVGIEEIQNFMVPHEYNQIPLLNIAEKWKEHEFQGYTEDQIKTVMIQFQ
;
A
#
# COMPACT_ATOMS: atom_id res chain seq x y z
N ASN A 1 -31.39 3.76 29.34
CA ASN A 1 -29.94 3.44 29.27
C ASN A 1 -29.64 2.67 27.99
N GLY A 2 -29.62 3.36 26.85
CA GLY A 2 -29.24 2.79 25.57
C GLY A 2 -27.79 3.18 25.26
N SER A 3 -26.86 2.26 25.47
CA SER A 3 -25.48 2.41 25.02
C SER A 3 -25.46 2.42 23.50
N SER A 4 -25.36 3.61 22.90
CA SER A 4 -25.07 3.76 21.48
C SER A 4 -23.66 3.21 21.23
N GLN A 5 -23.57 1.98 20.72
CA GLN A 5 -22.33 1.42 20.23
C GLN A 5 -21.88 2.28 19.05
N GLN A 6 -20.81 3.04 19.25
CA GLN A 6 -20.19 3.84 18.21
C GLN A 6 -19.55 2.87 17.21
N LEU A 7 -20.20 2.65 16.06
CA LEU A 7 -19.67 1.81 15.00
C LEU A 7 -18.37 2.42 14.45
N ASP A 8 -17.28 1.66 14.47
CA ASP A 8 -16.02 2.06 13.85
C ASP A 8 -16.14 1.97 12.32
N LEU A 9 -16.51 3.09 11.71
CA LEU A 9 -16.73 3.24 10.26
C LEU A 9 -15.47 2.99 9.43
N ARG A 10 -14.27 2.94 10.03
CA ARG A 10 -13.00 2.70 9.32
C ARG A 10 -12.85 1.27 8.81
N LYS A 11 -13.71 0.34 9.27
CA LYS A 11 -13.69 -1.08 8.87
C LYS A 11 -14.58 -1.41 7.67
N PHE A 12 -15.28 -0.42 7.12
CA PHE A 12 -16.22 -0.61 6.02
C PHE A 12 -15.78 0.25 4.83
N ALA A 13 -15.41 -0.37 3.71
CA ALA A 13 -15.44 0.36 2.45
C ALA A 13 -16.88 0.31 1.92
N ILE A 14 -17.35 1.48 1.52
CA ILE A 14 -18.74 1.87 1.53
C ILE A 14 -19.04 2.27 0.08
N LYS A 15 -19.73 1.41 -0.68
CA LYS A 15 -20.23 1.76 -2.02
C LYS A 15 -21.63 2.31 -1.87
N LYS A 16 -21.81 3.59 -2.19
CA LYS A 16 -23.11 4.28 -2.15
C LYS A 16 -24.06 3.66 -3.19
N ILE A 17 -25.26 3.24 -2.76
CA ILE A 17 -26.34 2.82 -3.65
C ILE A 17 -27.29 4.01 -3.83
N GLU A 18 -27.51 4.44 -5.07
CA GLU A 18 -28.26 5.66 -5.40
C GLU A 18 -29.78 5.42 -5.52
N ASN A 19 -30.23 4.17 -5.63
CA ASN A 19 -31.64 3.81 -5.78
C ASN A 19 -32.15 3.04 -4.55
N LYS A 20 -33.22 3.54 -3.92
CA LYS A 20 -33.82 2.92 -2.71
C LYS A 20 -34.55 1.61 -2.98
N ASN A 21 -34.90 1.31 -4.24
CA ASN A 21 -35.55 0.06 -4.62
C ASN A 21 -34.55 -1.09 -4.85
N ASP A 22 -33.25 -0.78 -4.77
CA ASP A 22 -32.14 -1.65 -5.14
C ASP A 22 -31.34 -2.12 -3.90
N VAL A 23 -32.04 -2.28 -2.78
CA VAL A 23 -31.45 -2.62 -1.49
C VAL A 23 -31.37 -4.14 -1.39
N SER A 24 -30.16 -4.70 -1.52
CA SER A 24 -29.94 -6.10 -1.15
C SER A 24 -30.25 -6.27 0.34
N THR A 25 -30.68 -7.47 0.76
CA THR A 25 -30.96 -7.81 2.17
C THR A 25 -29.78 -7.58 3.11
N HIS A 26 -28.59 -7.32 2.55
CA HIS A 26 -27.35 -7.14 3.29
C HIS A 26 -26.83 -5.69 3.27
N ALA A 27 -27.54 -4.75 2.64
CA ALA A 27 -27.15 -3.35 2.61
C ALA A 27 -27.55 -2.63 3.92
N VAL A 28 -26.71 -1.70 4.36
CA VAL A 28 -26.87 -0.94 5.60
C VAL A 28 -27.21 0.53 5.31
N ASN A 29 -28.30 0.97 5.93
CA ASN A 29 -28.78 2.34 6.08
C ASN A 29 -27.84 3.27 6.87
N ILE A 30 -26.99 4.12 6.29
CA ILE A 30 -26.24 5.13 7.08
C ILE A 30 -26.46 6.52 6.49
N GLY A 31 -27.18 7.38 7.22
CA GLY A 31 -27.38 8.78 6.82
C GLY A 31 -28.20 8.97 5.53
N GLY A 32 -29.07 8.01 5.19
CA GLY A 32 -29.88 8.07 3.95
C GLY A 32 -29.18 7.47 2.73
N GLU A 33 -27.94 7.03 2.88
CA GLU A 33 -27.17 6.30 1.87
C GLU A 33 -27.06 4.83 2.26
N TRP A 34 -27.03 3.94 1.26
CA TRP A 34 -27.00 2.50 1.46
C TRP A 34 -25.63 1.93 1.10
N PHE A 35 -25.14 0.99 1.91
CA PHE A 35 -23.78 0.46 1.83
C PHE A 35 -23.72 -1.06 1.96
N ILE A 36 -22.79 -1.72 1.25
CA ILE A 36 -22.54 -3.17 1.38
C ILE A 36 -21.31 -3.42 2.27
N PRO A 37 -21.42 -4.25 3.32
CA PRO A 37 -20.28 -4.62 4.16
C PRO A 37 -19.14 -5.30 3.38
N MET A 38 -17.90 -4.87 3.63
CA MET A 38 -16.70 -5.45 2.98
C MET A 38 -16.52 -6.94 3.27
N SER A 39 -16.97 -7.41 4.44
CA SER A 39 -16.91 -8.83 4.81
C SER A 39 -17.70 -9.73 3.86
N LEU A 40 -18.76 -9.22 3.22
CA LEU A 40 -19.53 -9.96 2.22
C LEU A 40 -18.84 -9.97 0.87
N ILE A 41 -18.28 -8.82 0.47
CA ILE A 41 -17.46 -8.69 -0.75
C ILE A 41 -16.28 -9.66 -0.69
N LEU A 42 -15.62 -9.77 0.47
CA LEU A 42 -14.47 -10.66 0.65
C LEU A 42 -14.86 -12.14 0.71
N LYS A 43 -16.05 -12.48 1.23
CA LYS A 43 -16.50 -13.87 1.32
C LYS A 43 -16.91 -14.43 -0.04
N ASN A 44 -17.65 -13.67 -0.83
CA ASN A 44 -18.17 -14.11 -2.12
C ASN A 44 -18.19 -12.94 -3.12
N PRO A 45 -17.03 -12.55 -3.68
CA PRO A 45 -16.92 -11.39 -4.55
C PRO A 45 -17.79 -11.53 -5.81
N ASN A 46 -17.82 -12.70 -6.42
CA ASN A 46 -18.58 -12.93 -7.66
C ASN A 46 -20.09 -12.85 -7.44
N GLN A 47 -20.62 -13.43 -6.35
CA GLN A 47 -22.04 -13.31 -6.02
C GLN A 47 -22.39 -11.86 -5.67
N THR A 48 -21.54 -11.19 -4.88
CA THR A 48 -21.74 -9.78 -4.53
C THR A 48 -21.73 -8.89 -5.76
N ILE A 49 -20.87 -9.17 -6.75
CA ILE A 49 -20.83 -8.47 -8.03
C ILE A 49 -22.07 -8.79 -8.86
N GLN A 50 -22.52 -10.05 -8.97
CA GLN A 50 -23.74 -10.41 -9.71
C GLN A 50 -25.00 -9.77 -9.12
N ASP A 51 -25.12 -9.80 -7.79
CA ASP A 51 -26.17 -9.10 -7.05
C ASP A 51 -26.10 -7.58 -7.33
N CYS A 52 -24.88 -7.05 -7.58
CA CYS A 52 -24.66 -5.66 -7.98
C CYS A 52 -24.83 -5.38 -9.48
N GLU A 53 -24.70 -6.36 -10.38
CA GLU A 53 -24.83 -6.19 -11.83
C GLU A 53 -26.29 -6.05 -12.25
N HIS A 54 -27.22 -6.57 -11.45
CA HIS A 54 -28.64 -6.25 -11.56
C HIS A 54 -28.95 -4.79 -11.18
N PHE A 55 -28.00 -4.09 -10.54
CA PHE A 55 -28.05 -2.65 -10.31
C PHE A 55 -27.29 -1.94 -11.43
N LYS A 56 -28.01 -1.43 -12.44
CA LYS A 56 -27.42 -0.61 -13.52
C LYS A 56 -26.54 0.50 -12.91
N PRO A 57 -25.21 0.40 -12.97
CA PRO A 57 -24.38 1.38 -12.32
C PRO A 57 -24.26 2.58 -13.28
N SER A 58 -25.00 3.65 -12.99
CA SER A 58 -24.70 4.97 -13.55
C SER A 58 -23.55 5.54 -12.73
N VAL A 59 -22.33 5.13 -13.03
CA VAL A 59 -21.14 5.51 -12.26
C VAL A 59 -20.80 6.97 -12.55
N ASN A 60 -21.26 7.89 -11.71
CA ASN A 60 -20.65 9.21 -11.58
C ASN A 60 -19.64 9.18 -10.42
N VAL A 61 -18.36 8.96 -10.75
CA VAL A 61 -17.26 9.17 -9.79
C VAL A 61 -17.15 10.66 -9.53
N PHE A 62 -17.66 11.12 -8.38
CA PHE A 62 -17.57 12.51 -7.98
C PHE A 62 -16.14 12.82 -7.50
N ILE A 63 -15.40 13.61 -8.28
CA ILE A 63 -14.12 14.21 -7.85
C ILE A 63 -14.43 15.65 -7.46
N PRO A 64 -14.31 16.05 -6.18
CA PRO A 64 -14.54 17.43 -5.78
C PRO A 64 -13.51 18.33 -6.44
N THR A 65 -13.96 19.18 -7.36
CA THR A 65 -13.15 20.29 -7.88
C THR A 65 -13.53 21.53 -7.09
N ALA A 66 -12.58 22.04 -6.32
CA ALA A 66 -12.73 23.29 -5.61
C ALA A 66 -12.81 24.44 -6.62
N ASP A 67 -13.91 25.18 -6.55
CA ASP A 67 -14.26 26.30 -7.40
C ASP A 67 -13.40 27.51 -7.01
N LEU A 68 -12.47 27.91 -7.88
CA LEU A 68 -11.76 29.18 -7.82
C LEU A 68 -11.90 29.85 -9.18
N SER A 69 -12.96 30.66 -9.28
CA SER A 69 -13.25 31.51 -10.41
C SER A 69 -12.26 32.67 -10.48
N VAL A 70 -11.30 32.57 -11.41
CA VAL A 70 -10.51 33.71 -11.90
C VAL A 70 -10.74 33.81 -13.42
N PRO A 71 -11.03 35.00 -13.98
CA PRO A 71 -11.24 35.15 -15.42
C PRO A 71 -9.91 34.95 -16.15
N SER A 72 -9.88 34.08 -17.17
CA SER A 72 -8.70 33.86 -18.00
C SER A 72 -9.03 33.98 -19.49
N ASP A 73 -8.13 34.70 -20.16
CA ASP A 73 -7.93 34.77 -21.60
C ASP A 73 -7.90 33.39 -22.27
N PRO A 74 -8.17 33.31 -23.60
CA PRO A 74 -8.25 32.03 -24.31
C PRO A 74 -6.86 31.40 -24.49
N VAL A 75 -6.42 30.65 -23.48
CA VAL A 75 -5.23 29.79 -23.57
C VAL A 75 -5.60 28.49 -24.29
N ILE A 76 -4.92 28.27 -25.41
CA ILE A 76 -4.97 27.11 -26.29
C ILE A 76 -4.89 25.82 -25.46
N LYS A 77 -6.03 25.14 -25.31
CA LYS A 77 -6.15 23.82 -24.67
C LYS A 77 -5.56 22.75 -25.59
N GLN A 78 -4.23 22.59 -25.56
CA GLN A 78 -3.58 21.44 -26.19
C GLN A 78 -3.95 20.16 -25.41
N ASN A 79 -4.51 19.20 -26.16
CA ASN A 79 -4.93 17.88 -25.74
C ASN A 79 -3.80 17.11 -25.03
N LYS A 80 -3.76 17.16 -23.69
CA LYS A 80 -2.93 16.28 -22.85
C LYS A 80 -3.60 14.91 -22.65
N HIS A 81 -4.03 14.28 -23.75
CA HIS A 81 -4.55 12.92 -23.68
C HIS A 81 -3.38 11.92 -23.66
N GLN A 82 -3.21 11.30 -22.49
CA GLN A 82 -2.96 9.87 -22.33
C GLN A 82 -1.61 9.33 -22.82
N HIS A 83 -0.56 9.67 -22.09
CA HIS A 83 0.39 8.63 -21.69
C HIS A 83 0.08 8.24 -20.24
N GLN A 84 -0.96 7.43 -20.06
CA GLN A 84 -1.11 6.62 -18.85
C GLN A 84 -0.02 5.55 -18.88
N ILE A 85 1.22 5.97 -18.62
CA ILE A 85 2.30 5.03 -18.34
C ILE A 85 1.86 4.29 -17.08
N ASN A 86 1.62 2.99 -17.22
CA ASN A 86 1.18 2.13 -16.14
C ASN A 86 2.27 2.14 -15.06
N ARG A 87 2.09 2.99 -14.05
CA ARG A 87 3.09 3.17 -12.98
C ARG A 87 3.06 1.94 -12.11
N PHE A 88 4.24 1.38 -11.84
CA PHE A 88 4.37 0.28 -10.90
C PHE A 88 3.75 0.67 -9.55
N LYS A 89 2.94 -0.24 -9.01
CA LYS A 89 2.30 -0.09 -7.71
C LYS A 89 2.96 -1.05 -6.72
N TRP A 90 3.45 -0.51 -5.62
CA TRP A 90 3.89 -1.27 -4.46
C TRP A 90 2.69 -1.91 -3.77
N SER A 91 2.24 -3.06 -4.28
CA SER A 91 1.29 -3.92 -3.57
C SER A 91 1.97 -4.63 -2.40
N GLU A 92 1.20 -5.34 -1.59
CA GLU A 92 1.69 -6.03 -0.39
C GLU A 92 2.88 -6.95 -0.69
N TYR A 93 2.76 -7.80 -1.71
CA TYR A 93 3.77 -8.81 -2.01
C TYR A 93 5.13 -8.22 -2.48
N PRO A 94 5.21 -7.30 -3.47
CA PRO A 94 6.48 -6.64 -3.82
C PRO A 94 7.06 -5.78 -2.68
N SER A 95 6.20 -5.16 -1.86
CA SER A 95 6.65 -4.37 -0.69
C SER A 95 7.30 -5.28 0.35
N MET A 96 6.74 -6.47 0.56
CA MET A 96 7.33 -7.48 1.42
C MET A 96 8.69 -7.96 0.90
N ILE A 97 8.80 -8.29 -0.39
CA ILE A 97 10.09 -8.66 -1.01
C ILE A 97 11.13 -7.54 -0.82
N PHE A 98 10.70 -6.28 -0.94
CA PHE A 98 11.56 -5.14 -0.70
C PHE A 98 12.03 -5.08 0.76
N ALA A 99 11.14 -5.32 1.72
CA ALA A 99 11.49 -5.36 3.14
C ALA A 99 12.55 -6.45 3.42
N TYR A 100 12.42 -7.65 2.84
CA TYR A 100 13.45 -8.69 2.92
C TYR A 100 14.78 -8.22 2.34
N ALA A 101 14.76 -7.69 1.11
CA ALA A 101 15.97 -7.22 0.45
C ALA A 101 16.69 -6.14 1.27
N ALA A 102 15.94 -5.13 1.77
CA ALA A 102 16.49 -4.03 2.55
C ALA A 102 17.05 -4.50 3.91
N THR A 103 16.34 -5.40 4.60
CA THR A 103 16.77 -5.94 5.90
C THR A 103 17.99 -6.84 5.76
N LEU A 104 18.02 -7.73 4.76
CA LEU A 104 19.18 -8.58 4.46
C LEU A 104 20.44 -7.76 4.17
N THR A 105 20.31 -6.63 3.46
CA THR A 105 21.45 -5.76 3.12
C THR A 105 21.90 -4.82 4.24
N GLY A 106 21.09 -4.64 5.29
CA GLY A 106 21.33 -3.65 6.35
C GLY A 106 20.70 -2.30 6.01
N ILE A 107 19.52 -2.03 6.58
CA ILE A 107 18.69 -0.88 6.24
C ILE A 107 19.36 0.49 6.49
N ALA A 108 20.27 0.60 7.46
CA ALA A 108 20.88 1.87 7.81
C ALA A 108 21.67 2.45 6.63
N GLN A 109 22.48 1.62 5.96
CA GLN A 109 23.44 2.06 4.94
C GLN A 109 23.13 1.54 3.52
N VAL A 110 22.07 0.75 3.33
CA VAL A 110 21.73 0.21 2.01
C VAL A 110 21.53 1.31 0.96
N LYS A 111 22.12 1.09 -0.22
CA LYS A 111 21.96 1.94 -1.41
C LYS A 111 20.90 1.34 -2.34
N PRO A 112 20.09 2.17 -3.04
CA PRO A 112 19.06 1.67 -3.96
C PRO A 112 19.59 0.73 -5.05
N ARG A 113 20.78 1.02 -5.60
CA ARG A 113 21.44 0.15 -6.59
C ARG A 113 21.79 -1.24 -6.06
N THR A 114 22.01 -1.40 -4.76
CA THR A 114 22.27 -2.71 -4.15
C THR A 114 21.01 -3.54 -4.16
N ILE A 115 19.87 -2.96 -3.75
CA ILE A 115 18.57 -3.64 -3.78
C ILE A 115 18.16 -3.96 -5.22
N GLU A 116 18.35 -3.03 -6.16
CA GLU A 116 18.04 -3.23 -7.59
C GLU A 116 18.68 -4.50 -8.17
N LYS A 117 19.93 -4.81 -7.79
CA LYS A 117 20.66 -5.99 -8.28
C LYS A 117 20.10 -7.32 -7.78
N ILE A 118 19.48 -7.33 -6.60
CA ILE A 118 18.95 -8.56 -5.96
C ILE A 118 17.43 -8.67 -6.06
N PHE A 119 16.74 -7.59 -6.44
CA PHE A 119 15.29 -7.57 -6.56
C PHE A 119 14.81 -8.37 -7.78
N PRO A 120 13.67 -9.09 -7.72
CA PRO A 120 13.19 -9.87 -8.85
C PRO A 120 12.96 -9.03 -10.11
N THR A 121 13.61 -9.42 -11.21
CA THR A 121 13.62 -8.67 -12.48
C THR A 121 12.24 -8.57 -13.13
N LYS A 122 11.29 -9.48 -12.80
CA LYS A 122 9.90 -9.45 -13.28
C LYS A 122 9.17 -8.14 -13.01
N TYR A 123 9.57 -7.41 -11.96
CA TYR A 123 8.97 -6.13 -11.61
C TYR A 123 9.53 -4.92 -12.39
N LYS A 124 10.64 -5.10 -13.13
CA LYS A 124 11.28 -4.06 -13.96
C LYS A 124 11.53 -2.74 -13.21
N LEU A 125 11.90 -2.83 -11.93
CA LEU A 125 12.18 -1.66 -11.11
C LEU A 125 13.58 -1.13 -11.40
N ASN A 126 13.72 0.19 -11.35
CA ASN A 126 15.03 0.85 -11.40
C ASN A 126 15.43 1.41 -10.03
N ALA A 127 16.70 1.78 -9.87
CA ALA A 127 17.24 2.38 -8.64
C ALA A 127 16.46 3.60 -8.13
N VAL A 128 15.87 4.41 -9.03
CA VAL A 128 15.12 5.61 -8.64
C VAL A 128 13.81 5.23 -7.94
N MET A 129 13.08 4.28 -8.50
CA MET A 129 11.83 3.77 -7.91
C MET A 129 12.08 3.09 -6.57
N ILE A 130 13.12 2.27 -6.50
CA ILE A 130 13.58 1.61 -5.27
C ILE A 130 14.00 2.66 -4.23
N GLY A 131 14.73 3.70 -4.64
CA GLY A 131 15.16 4.78 -3.74
C GLY A 131 13.99 5.55 -3.12
N SER A 132 12.97 5.87 -3.92
CA SER A 132 11.75 6.51 -3.40
C SER A 132 11.02 5.63 -2.37
N HIS A 133 10.93 4.32 -2.63
CA HIS A 133 10.33 3.39 -1.68
C HIS A 133 11.18 3.20 -0.42
N LEU A 134 12.51 3.09 -0.55
CA LEU A 134 13.45 3.03 0.56
C LEU A 134 13.35 4.25 1.48
N GLN A 135 13.21 5.45 0.92
CA GLN A 135 13.01 6.66 1.71
C GLN A 135 11.72 6.59 2.53
N LYS A 136 10.61 6.17 1.92
CA LYS A 136 9.33 5.98 2.64
C LYS A 136 9.44 4.92 3.73
N TYR A 137 10.12 3.82 3.43
CA TYR A 137 10.38 2.73 4.37
C TYR A 137 11.17 3.22 5.60
N LYS A 138 12.25 3.98 5.38
CA LYS A 138 13.04 4.60 6.47
C LYS A 138 12.21 5.59 7.29
N LEU A 139 11.43 6.45 6.65
CA LEU A 139 10.53 7.38 7.35
C LEU A 139 9.48 6.65 8.19
N LYS A 140 9.00 5.49 7.73
CA LYS A 140 8.08 4.65 8.51
C LYS A 140 8.78 4.07 9.74
N ILE A 141 10.03 3.62 9.64
CA ILE A 141 10.84 3.20 10.80
C ILE A 141 10.99 4.34 11.80
N VAL A 142 11.39 5.54 11.34
CA VAL A 142 11.54 6.72 12.22
C VAL A 142 10.26 6.96 13.02
N LYS A 143 9.10 6.92 12.35
CA LYS A 143 7.80 7.09 12.99
C LYS A 143 7.46 5.96 13.97
N ASP A 144 7.67 4.71 13.58
CA ASP A 144 7.28 3.53 14.35
C ASP A 144 8.10 3.37 15.63
N TYR A 145 9.38 3.74 15.58
CA TYR A 145 10.31 3.64 16.70
C TYR A 145 10.51 4.96 17.47
N GLY A 146 9.86 6.05 17.04
CA GLY A 146 9.97 7.36 17.72
C GLY A 146 11.37 7.98 17.63
N LEU A 147 12.07 7.78 16.51
CA LEU A 147 13.41 8.31 16.29
C LEU A 147 13.35 9.80 15.93
N VAL A 148 14.44 10.53 16.20
CA VAL A 148 14.57 11.94 15.81
C VAL A 148 14.78 12.08 14.30
N GLY A 149 15.53 11.16 13.69
CA GLY A 149 15.91 11.22 12.29
C GLY A 149 16.34 9.88 11.70
N ILE A 150 16.68 9.90 10.41
CA ILE A 150 17.04 8.69 9.63
C ILE A 150 18.41 8.14 10.08
N GLU A 151 19.27 9.00 10.61
CA GLU A 151 20.60 8.72 11.15
C GLU A 151 20.59 7.81 12.38
N GLU A 152 19.46 7.74 13.11
CA GLU A 152 19.31 6.85 14.28
C GLU A 152 18.88 5.43 13.89
N ILE A 153 18.49 5.20 12.62
CA ILE A 153 18.03 3.90 12.15
C ILE A 153 19.15 2.86 12.29
N GLN A 154 18.85 1.77 13.00
CA GLN A 154 19.71 0.60 13.15
C GLN A 154 19.28 -0.53 12.20
N ASN A 155 20.19 -1.44 11.86
CA ASN A 155 19.93 -2.48 10.86
C ASN A 155 18.85 -3.50 11.27
N PHE A 156 18.58 -3.65 12.57
CA PHE A 156 17.52 -4.53 13.08
C PHE A 156 16.12 -3.91 13.02
N MET A 157 15.99 -2.63 12.69
CA MET A 157 14.69 -1.95 12.71
C MET A 157 13.90 -2.23 11.43
N VAL A 158 12.64 -2.60 11.61
CA VAL A 158 11.70 -2.94 10.54
C VAL A 158 10.36 -2.27 10.86
N PRO A 159 9.66 -1.65 9.89
CA PRO A 159 8.34 -1.07 10.16
C PRO A 159 7.38 -2.08 10.77
N HIS A 160 6.57 -1.66 11.74
CA HIS A 160 5.69 -2.54 12.52
C HIS A 160 4.61 -3.26 11.67
N GLU A 161 4.34 -2.76 10.47
CA GLU A 161 3.43 -3.41 9.52
C GLU A 161 3.99 -4.73 8.94
N TYR A 162 5.31 -4.93 8.98
CA TYR A 162 5.95 -6.18 8.56
C TYR A 162 6.22 -7.08 9.76
N ASN A 163 5.21 -7.84 10.18
CA ASN A 163 5.25 -8.72 11.35
C ASN A 163 5.57 -10.19 11.03
N GLN A 164 6.13 -10.45 9.85
CA GLN A 164 6.41 -11.81 9.38
C GLN A 164 7.62 -12.38 10.09
N ILE A 165 7.44 -13.52 10.77
CA ILE A 165 8.48 -14.17 11.58
C ILE A 165 9.83 -14.32 10.83
N PRO A 166 9.87 -14.77 9.56
CA PRO A 166 11.17 -14.94 8.90
C PRO A 166 11.91 -13.61 8.68
N LEU A 167 11.19 -12.52 8.39
CA LEU A 167 11.80 -11.18 8.28
C LEU A 167 12.31 -10.68 9.63
N LEU A 168 11.52 -10.85 10.69
CA LEU A 168 11.92 -10.45 12.04
C LEU A 168 13.14 -11.23 12.52
N ASN A 169 13.24 -12.52 12.20
CA ASN A 169 14.42 -13.31 12.52
C ASN A 169 15.68 -12.79 11.81
N ILE A 170 15.57 -12.32 10.56
CA ILE A 170 16.69 -11.70 9.84
C ILE A 170 17.08 -10.38 10.52
N ALA A 171 16.11 -9.57 10.90
CA ALA A 171 16.33 -8.32 11.62
C ALA A 171 17.01 -8.54 12.98
N GLU A 172 16.58 -9.54 13.76
CA GLU A 172 17.18 -9.83 15.07
C GLU A 172 18.67 -10.21 14.97
N LYS A 173 19.11 -10.87 13.90
CA LYS A 173 20.55 -11.17 13.70
C LYS A 173 21.42 -9.93 13.66
N TRP A 174 20.89 -8.79 13.21
CA TRP A 174 21.63 -7.52 13.22
C TRP A 174 21.91 -6.97 14.63
N LYS A 175 21.31 -7.54 15.68
CA LYS A 175 21.64 -7.20 17.06
C LYS A 175 22.82 -8.02 17.61
N GLU A 176 23.20 -9.11 16.95
CA GLU A 176 24.33 -9.94 17.37
C GLU A 176 25.65 -9.20 17.11
N HIS A 177 26.50 -9.07 18.13
CA HIS A 177 27.75 -8.29 18.03
C HIS A 177 28.74 -8.84 16.98
N GLU A 178 28.73 -10.16 16.77
CA GLU A 178 29.62 -10.84 15.83
C GLU A 178 29.09 -10.82 14.39
N PHE A 179 27.84 -10.40 14.18
CA PHE A 179 27.21 -10.44 12.87
C PHE A 179 27.66 -9.28 11.98
N GLN A 180 28.42 -9.61 10.94
CA GLN A 180 28.97 -8.65 9.98
C GLN A 180 28.04 -8.36 8.79
N GLY A 181 26.80 -8.86 8.83
CA GLY A 181 25.88 -8.83 7.69
C GLY A 181 25.96 -10.09 6.83
N TYR A 182 25.00 -10.20 5.90
CA TYR A 182 24.95 -11.31 4.95
C TYR A 182 25.90 -11.04 3.78
N THR A 183 26.56 -12.09 3.29
CA THR A 183 27.31 -12.03 2.03
C THR A 183 26.37 -11.91 0.84
N GLU A 184 26.85 -11.39 -0.29
CA GLU A 184 26.03 -11.25 -1.50
C GLU A 184 25.40 -12.59 -1.95
N ASP A 185 26.12 -13.70 -1.81
CA ASP A 185 25.63 -15.04 -2.16
C ASP A 185 24.57 -15.55 -1.18
N GLN A 186 24.70 -15.26 0.11
CA GLN A 186 23.67 -15.57 1.10
C GLN A 186 22.39 -14.79 0.81
N ILE A 187 22.52 -13.49 0.48
CA ILE A 187 21.38 -12.64 0.12
C ILE A 187 20.69 -13.21 -1.13
N LYS A 188 21.45 -13.53 -2.18
CA LYS A 188 20.90 -14.13 -3.41
C LYS A 188 20.17 -15.45 -3.12
N THR A 189 20.75 -16.31 -2.29
CA THR A 189 20.15 -17.60 -1.91
C THR A 189 18.79 -17.43 -1.26
N VAL A 190 18.64 -16.45 -0.36
CA VAL A 190 17.35 -16.14 0.26
C VAL A 190 16.39 -15.51 -0.78
N MET A 191 16.89 -14.60 -1.61
CA MET A 191 16.06 -13.85 -2.56
C MET A 191 15.54 -14.70 -3.74
N ILE A 192 16.17 -15.84 -4.06
CA ILE A 192 15.71 -16.79 -5.08
C ILE A 192 14.28 -17.29 -4.80
N GLN A 193 13.88 -17.37 -3.53
CA GLN A 193 12.54 -17.83 -3.13
C GLN A 193 11.40 -16.90 -3.61
N PHE A 194 11.72 -15.69 -4.08
CA PHE A 194 10.77 -14.67 -4.53
C PHE A 194 10.78 -14.42 -6.04
N GLN A 195 11.69 -15.07 -6.79
CA GLN A 195 11.81 -14.96 -8.24
C GLN A 195 10.65 -15.65 -8.94
#